data_AF-A0A820BDZ8-F1
#
_entry.id   AF-A0A820BDZ8-F1
#
_cell.length_a   1.000
_cell.length_b   1.000
_cell.length_c   1.000
_cell.angle_alpha   90.00
_cell.angle_beta   90.00
_cell.angle_gamma   90.00
#
_symmetry.space_group_name_H-M   'P 1'
#
loop_
_entity.id
_entity.type
_entity.pdbx_description
1 polymer ?
#
loop_
_entity_poly.entity_id
_entity_poly.type
_entity_poly.pdbx_seq_one_letter_code
_entity_poly.pdbx_strand_id
1 'polypeptide(L)'
;MIYTSKWKNQHGIDLTITARFGHLHSLLVFADDSSSFESFLDSSRAPRLLKDVDIEIKAPRQCPPAYSLIIQQFHRNWNEDEWLVELQQQRFRKTPWTPKTYVHLPIRINKCLKCLHHDRTTKSCSRPHLCPRCAEEHSLEHGWPNHERCINCDGDHISGHLACPVVQEKRHALAEQSKRQRSELLARAERQQHQYHFQGSDYPVLLNDNQSYSSTDIPHQTTESSQKSYGQGPIGFIHLGNQRERSSPKNIEYTSPSFLNKMEHRLDKFSSRLSLQLCDIDKKINVYYDGQVEMENILHETILPTIQELARVVSQSSRNRNT
;
A
#
# COMPACT_ATOMS: atom_id res chain seq x y z
N MET A 1 -1.94 -0.09 -0.14
CA MET A 1 -3.26 0.08 -0.78
C MET A 1 -3.55 1.58 -0.94
N ILE A 2 -4.27 2.03 -1.98
CA ILE A 2 -4.66 3.43 -2.17
C ILE A 2 -6.19 3.54 -2.00
N TYR A 3 -6.63 4.37 -1.07
CA TYR A 3 -8.04 4.66 -0.82
C TYR A 3 -8.31 6.12 -1.16
N THR A 4 -9.48 6.42 -1.73
CA THR A 4 -9.89 7.80 -2.02
C THR A 4 -11.33 7.99 -1.56
N SER A 5 -11.57 9.00 -0.74
CA SER A 5 -12.91 9.37 -0.27
C SER A 5 -13.11 10.88 -0.33
N LYS A 6 -14.34 11.30 -0.65
CA LYS A 6 -14.74 12.70 -0.66
C LYS A 6 -15.50 13.01 0.63
N TRP A 7 -15.11 14.09 1.28
CA TRP A 7 -15.63 14.56 2.55
C TRP A 7 -16.08 16.00 2.40
N LYS A 8 -17.10 16.42 3.14
CA LYS A 8 -17.34 17.84 3.40
C LYS A 8 -17.04 18.10 4.86
N ASN A 9 -16.15 19.04 5.14
CA ASN A 9 -15.96 19.48 6.52
C ASN A 9 -17.17 20.31 6.98
N GLN A 10 -17.21 20.62 8.28
CA GLN A 10 -18.26 21.46 8.90
C GLN A 10 -18.36 22.88 8.31
N HIS A 11 -17.38 23.31 7.53
CA HIS A 11 -17.34 24.60 6.84
C HIS A 11 -17.75 24.51 5.35
N GLY A 12 -18.21 23.33 4.90
CA GLY A 12 -18.68 23.11 3.54
C GLY A 12 -17.59 22.92 2.48
N ILE A 13 -16.33 22.75 2.88
CA ILE A 13 -15.20 22.50 1.96
C ILE A 13 -15.21 21.02 1.56
N ASP A 14 -15.24 20.77 0.25
CA ASP A 14 -15.07 19.44 -0.33
C ASP A 14 -13.59 19.02 -0.24
N LEU A 15 -13.32 17.99 0.55
CA LEU A 15 -12.00 17.41 0.76
C LEU A 15 -11.96 16.03 0.10
N THR A 16 -11.10 15.86 -0.90
CA THR A 16 -10.74 14.51 -1.37
C THR A 16 -9.54 14.03 -0.56
N ILE A 17 -9.74 13.00 0.26
CA ILE A 17 -8.67 12.34 0.99
C ILE A 17 -8.26 11.13 0.17
N THR A 18 -7.09 11.21 -0.48
CA THR A 18 -6.42 10.02 -0.98
C THR A 18 -5.49 9.52 0.10
N ALA A 19 -5.83 8.38 0.69
CA ALA A 19 -5.11 7.78 1.80
C ALA A 19 -4.30 6.58 1.31
N ARG A 20 -3.00 6.54 1.63
CA ARG A 20 -2.18 5.34 1.51
C ARG A 20 -1.82 4.85 2.90
N PHE A 21 -2.25 3.61 3.20
CA PHE A 21 -1.79 2.91 4.40
C PHE A 21 -0.28 2.64 4.23
N GLY A 22 0.52 3.29 5.07
CA GLY A 22 1.95 3.05 5.20
C GLY A 22 2.24 2.01 6.28
N HIS A 23 3.52 1.70 6.47
CA HIS A 23 3.95 0.89 7.62
C HIS A 23 3.72 1.67 8.93
N LEU A 24 3.32 0.98 10.01
CA LEU A 24 3.25 1.49 11.40
C LEU A 24 2.15 2.54 11.68
N HIS A 25 0.86 2.19 11.47
CA HIS A 25 -0.29 3.02 11.86
C HIS A 25 -0.19 4.48 11.40
N SER A 26 0.33 4.66 10.20
CA SER A 26 0.52 5.96 9.58
C SER A 26 -0.29 6.02 8.30
N LEU A 27 -1.16 7.01 8.20
CA LEU A 27 -1.99 7.26 7.03
C LEU A 27 -1.44 8.45 6.27
N LEU A 28 -0.95 8.21 5.06
CA LEU A 28 -0.48 9.27 4.19
C LEU A 28 -1.68 9.85 3.44
N VAL A 29 -2.03 11.09 3.73
CA VAL A 29 -3.14 11.81 3.10
C VAL A 29 -2.59 12.75 2.04
N PHE A 30 -3.11 12.66 0.82
CA PHE A 30 -2.84 13.60 -0.25
C PHE A 30 -4.04 14.51 -0.45
N ALA A 31 -3.78 15.81 -0.56
CA ALA A 31 -4.78 16.81 -0.93
C ALA A 31 -4.73 17.04 -2.45
N ASP A 32 -5.90 17.28 -3.05
CA ASP A 32 -6.01 17.54 -4.49
C ASP A 32 -5.45 18.93 -4.88
N ASP A 33 -5.50 19.89 -3.95
CA ASP A 33 -5.03 21.27 -4.15
C ASP A 33 -4.44 21.88 -2.87
N SER A 34 -3.78 23.03 -3.05
CA SER A 34 -3.14 23.76 -1.95
C SER A 34 -4.13 24.30 -0.92
N SER A 35 -5.33 24.73 -1.34
CA SER A 35 -6.34 25.24 -0.41
C SER A 35 -6.89 24.17 0.54
N SER A 36 -7.07 22.96 0.03
CA SER A 36 -7.48 21.78 0.80
C SER A 36 -6.36 21.36 1.75
N PHE A 37 -5.11 21.41 1.29
CA PHE A 37 -3.94 21.13 2.11
C PHE A 37 -3.78 22.11 3.28
N GLU A 38 -3.86 23.41 3.02
CA GLU A 38 -3.83 24.45 4.06
C GLU A 38 -4.97 24.28 5.06
N SER A 39 -6.15 23.88 4.59
CA SER A 39 -7.31 23.57 5.45
C SER A 39 -7.07 22.38 6.38
N PHE A 40 -6.21 21.43 6.00
CA PHE A 40 -5.81 20.32 6.87
C PHE A 40 -4.69 20.68 7.85
N LEU A 41 -3.84 21.66 7.51
CA LEU A 41 -2.79 22.16 8.41
C LEU A 41 -3.36 23.04 9.54
N ASP A 42 -4.49 23.71 9.29
CA ASP A 42 -5.18 24.50 10.30
C ASP A 42 -5.89 23.59 11.32
N SER A 43 -5.31 23.44 12.51
CA SER A 43 -5.87 22.67 13.63
C SER A 43 -7.29 23.08 14.08
N SER A 44 -7.75 24.28 13.71
CA SER A 44 -9.12 24.73 13.98
C SER A 44 -10.13 24.25 12.94
N ARG A 45 -9.67 23.96 11.71
CA ARG A 45 -10.50 23.51 10.58
C ARG A 45 -10.33 22.03 10.27
N ALA A 46 -9.23 21.42 10.72
CA ALA A 46 -8.93 20.03 10.48
C ALA A 46 -9.97 19.12 11.16
N PRO A 47 -10.41 18.05 10.48
CA PRO A 47 -11.37 17.12 11.05
C PRO A 47 -10.77 16.44 12.29
N ARG A 48 -11.40 16.62 13.45
CA ARG A 48 -11.00 15.98 14.72
C ARG A 48 -11.51 14.55 14.85
N LEU A 49 -12.61 14.26 14.17
CA LEU A 49 -13.29 12.97 14.19
C LEU A 49 -13.36 12.38 12.79
N LEU A 50 -12.99 11.11 12.66
CA LEU A 50 -13.19 10.33 11.45
C LEU A 50 -14.01 9.09 11.81
N LYS A 51 -15.31 9.08 11.48
CA LYS A 51 -16.26 8.03 11.92
C LYS A 51 -16.16 7.76 13.43
N ASP A 52 -16.30 8.81 14.23
CA ASP A 52 -16.32 8.74 15.70
C ASP A 52 -14.99 8.32 16.36
N VAL A 53 -13.91 8.26 15.59
CA VAL A 53 -12.55 8.07 16.12
C VAL A 53 -11.82 9.40 16.17
N ASP A 54 -11.30 9.74 17.33
CA ASP A 54 -10.44 10.91 17.52
C ASP A 54 -9.12 10.72 16.76
N ILE A 55 -8.77 11.71 15.95
CA ILE A 55 -7.51 11.74 15.19
C ILE A 55 -6.66 12.92 15.64
N GLU A 56 -5.39 12.64 15.93
CA GLU A 56 -4.36 13.66 16.07
C GLU A 56 -3.59 13.83 14.75
N ILE A 57 -3.71 14.98 14.11
CA ILE A 57 -2.96 15.31 12.89
C ILE A 57 -1.66 15.98 13.30
N LYS A 58 -0.52 15.36 12.93
CA LYS A 58 0.81 15.92 13.17
C LYS A 58 1.35 16.51 11.89
N ALA A 59 1.57 17.82 11.88
CA ALA A 59 2.25 18.48 10.78
C ALA A 59 3.67 17.91 10.64
N PRO A 60 4.09 17.46 9.44
CA PRO A 60 5.46 17.00 9.25
C PRO A 60 6.44 18.16 9.43
N ARG A 61 7.62 17.89 10.00
CA ARG A 61 8.68 18.91 10.19
C ARG A 61 9.24 19.46 8.88
N GLN A 62 9.05 18.71 7.79
CA GLN A 62 9.41 19.09 6.43
C GLN A 62 8.24 18.68 5.53
N CYS A 63 7.60 19.63 4.88
CA CYS A 63 6.56 19.34 3.89
C CYS A 63 7.21 18.60 2.71
N PRO A 64 6.70 17.42 2.31
CA PRO A 64 7.11 16.83 1.05
C PRO A 64 6.76 17.78 -0.12
N PRO A 65 7.49 17.73 -1.25
CA PRO A 65 7.24 18.60 -2.40
C PRO A 65 5.83 18.46 -2.99
N ALA A 66 5.13 17.38 -2.68
CA ALA A 66 3.74 17.13 -3.04
C ALA A 66 2.86 17.25 -1.79
N TYR A 67 1.76 18.01 -1.87
CA TYR A 67 0.77 18.26 -0.82
C TYR A 67 0.32 16.99 -0.09
N SER A 68 1.06 16.60 0.96
CA SER A 68 0.84 15.35 1.68
C SER A 68 1.06 15.50 3.18
N LEU A 69 0.19 14.86 3.95
CA LEU A 69 0.19 14.85 5.41
C LEU A 69 0.33 13.41 5.91
N ILE A 70 1.05 13.25 7.01
CA ILE A 70 1.17 11.96 7.69
C ILE A 70 0.31 12.04 8.94
N ILE A 71 -0.80 11.31 8.96
CA ILE A 71 -1.58 11.12 10.17
C ILE A 71 -0.98 9.94 10.93
N GLN A 72 -0.68 10.11 12.21
CA GLN A 72 -0.04 9.10 13.05
C GLN A 72 -0.97 8.73 14.22
N GLN A 73 -0.70 7.58 14.86
CA GLN A 73 -1.32 7.17 16.13
C GLN A 73 -2.80 6.79 16.06
N PHE A 74 -3.21 6.07 15.00
CA PHE A 74 -4.50 5.38 15.02
C PHE A 74 -4.52 4.29 16.12
N HIS A 75 -5.66 4.16 16.82
CA HIS A 75 -5.81 3.23 17.96
C HIS A 75 -5.45 1.79 17.58
N ARG A 76 -4.78 1.05 18.48
CA ARG A 76 -4.34 -0.35 18.26
C ARG A 76 -5.47 -1.36 18.02
N ASN A 77 -6.70 -1.00 18.36
CA ASN A 77 -7.88 -1.85 18.21
C ASN A 77 -8.50 -1.70 16.80
N TRP A 78 -7.85 -0.92 15.93
CA TRP A 78 -8.25 -0.71 14.56
C TRP A 78 -7.91 -1.95 13.75
N ASN A 79 -8.90 -2.83 13.57
CA ASN A 79 -8.78 -4.00 12.73
C ASN A 79 -8.84 -3.57 11.25
N GLU A 80 -7.68 -3.51 10.59
CA GLU A 80 -7.56 -3.11 9.19
C GLU A 80 -8.41 -4.00 8.28
N ASP A 81 -8.53 -5.30 8.59
CA ASP A 81 -9.24 -6.28 7.77
C ASP A 81 -10.77 -6.14 7.87
N GLU A 82 -11.32 -5.92 9.08
CA GLU A 82 -12.76 -5.69 9.27
C GLU A 82 -13.23 -4.42 8.56
N TRP A 83 -12.45 -3.34 8.63
CA TRP A 83 -12.78 -2.09 7.96
C TRP A 83 -12.65 -2.19 6.44
N LEU A 84 -11.66 -2.96 5.97
CA LEU A 84 -11.51 -3.27 4.55
C LEU A 84 -12.78 -3.97 4.02
N VAL A 85 -13.29 -4.93 4.78
CA VAL A 85 -14.51 -5.68 4.47
C VAL A 85 -15.73 -4.75 4.51
N GLU A 86 -15.90 -3.94 5.55
CA GLU A 86 -17.03 -3.02 5.70
C GLU A 86 -17.06 -1.95 4.59
N LEU A 87 -15.91 -1.38 4.25
CA LEU A 87 -15.80 -0.41 3.16
C LEU A 87 -16.01 -1.02 1.78
N GLN A 88 -15.51 -2.24 1.55
CA GLN A 88 -15.80 -2.97 0.33
C GLN A 88 -17.30 -3.17 0.20
N GLN A 89 -17.98 -3.62 1.27
CA GLN A 89 -19.44 -3.79 1.30
C GLN A 89 -20.20 -2.48 1.04
N GLN A 90 -19.74 -1.34 1.57
CA GLN A 90 -20.35 -0.02 1.30
C GLN A 90 -20.12 0.46 -0.14
N ARG A 91 -18.96 0.16 -0.75
CA ARG A 91 -18.66 0.47 -2.16
C ARG A 91 -19.50 -0.35 -3.15
N PHE A 92 -19.74 -1.64 -2.86
CA PHE A 92 -20.57 -2.50 -3.69
C PHE A 92 -22.05 -2.07 -3.76
N ARG A 93 -22.50 -1.22 -2.83
CA ARG A 93 -23.88 -0.74 -2.81
C ARG A 93 -24.17 0.45 -3.75
N LYS A 94 -23.17 1.14 -4.34
CA LYS A 94 -23.45 2.45 -4.96
C LYS A 94 -22.98 2.77 -6.38
N THR A 95 -22.04 2.08 -7.05
CA THR A 95 -21.76 2.37 -8.49
C THR A 95 -21.06 1.23 -9.25
N PRO A 96 -21.30 1.10 -10.58
CA PRO A 96 -20.64 0.13 -11.45
C PRO A 96 -19.46 0.77 -12.20
N TRP A 97 -18.30 0.92 -11.56
CA TRP A 97 -17.01 1.14 -12.25
C TRP A 97 -15.90 0.53 -11.41
N THR A 98 -15.11 -0.39 -11.98
CA THR A 98 -14.04 -1.11 -11.29
C THR A 98 -12.67 -0.48 -11.57
N PRO A 99 -12.04 0.23 -10.62
CA PRO A 99 -10.59 0.31 -10.58
C PRO A 99 -10.06 -1.04 -10.07
N LYS A 100 -9.03 -1.57 -10.71
CA LYS A 100 -8.33 -2.81 -10.34
C LYS A 100 -7.79 -2.72 -8.91
N THR A 101 -8.60 -3.07 -7.93
CA THR A 101 -8.15 -3.45 -6.59
C THR A 101 -7.30 -4.70 -6.75
N TYR A 102 -6.01 -4.61 -6.38
CA TYR A 102 -5.16 -5.76 -6.13
C TYR A 102 -5.71 -6.49 -4.89
N VAL A 103 -6.82 -7.21 -5.07
CA VAL A 103 -7.15 -8.34 -4.23
C VAL A 103 -5.99 -9.31 -4.42
N HIS A 104 -5.40 -9.80 -3.34
CA HIS A 104 -4.50 -10.95 -3.43
C HIS A 104 -5.32 -12.11 -4.01
N LEU A 105 -5.36 -12.22 -5.34
CA LEU A 105 -6.01 -13.35 -5.99
C LEU A 105 -5.30 -14.60 -5.45
N PRO A 106 -6.06 -15.61 -5.00
CA PRO A 106 -5.47 -16.83 -4.52
C PRO A 106 -4.53 -17.36 -5.59
N ILE A 107 -3.30 -17.72 -5.19
CA ILE A 107 -2.27 -18.18 -6.10
C ILE A 107 -2.85 -19.30 -6.96
N ARG A 108 -2.93 -19.04 -8.26
CA ARG A 108 -3.51 -19.97 -9.22
C ARG A 108 -2.51 -21.08 -9.46
N ILE A 109 -2.83 -22.29 -9.00
CA ILE A 109 -2.09 -23.49 -9.37
C ILE A 109 -2.56 -23.90 -10.77
N ASN A 110 -1.62 -24.00 -11.70
CA ASN A 110 -1.89 -24.52 -13.03
C ASN A 110 -2.34 -25.99 -12.91
N LYS A 111 -3.56 -26.27 -13.37
CA LYS A 111 -4.15 -27.60 -13.45
C LYS A 111 -4.36 -27.95 -14.92
N CYS A 112 -3.90 -29.12 -15.34
CA CYS A 112 -4.19 -29.62 -16.67
C CYS A 112 -5.70 -29.94 -16.78
N LEU A 113 -6.37 -29.41 -17.79
CA LEU A 113 -7.82 -29.68 -17.96
C LEU A 113 -8.11 -31.09 -18.50
N LYS A 114 -7.12 -31.75 -19.12
CA LYS A 114 -7.24 -33.14 -19.59
C LYS A 114 -7.06 -34.14 -18.45
N CYS A 115 -5.91 -34.12 -17.78
CA CYS A 115 -5.56 -35.13 -16.79
C CYS A 115 -5.69 -34.68 -15.34
N LEU A 116 -6.16 -33.44 -15.10
CA LEU A 116 -6.47 -32.87 -13.77
C LEU A 116 -5.29 -32.77 -12.79
N HIS A 117 -4.09 -33.21 -13.18
CA HIS A 117 -2.88 -33.02 -12.41
C HIS A 117 -2.43 -31.56 -12.39
N HIS A 118 -1.84 -31.19 -11.26
CA HIS A 118 -1.13 -29.93 -11.11
C HIS A 118 0.22 -29.93 -11.84
N ASP A 119 0.74 -28.74 -12.16
CA ASP A 119 2.05 -28.46 -12.78
C ASP A 119 2.22 -28.91 -14.24
N ARG A 120 1.12 -29.21 -14.93
CA ARG A 120 1.15 -29.52 -16.37
C ARG A 120 0.19 -28.62 -17.13
N THR A 121 0.64 -28.18 -18.30
CA THR A 121 -0.23 -27.43 -19.22
C THR A 121 -1.06 -28.39 -20.06
N THR A 122 -2.29 -28.01 -20.37
CA THR A 122 -3.17 -28.82 -21.23
C THR A 122 -2.57 -29.06 -22.62
N LYS A 123 -1.76 -28.13 -23.12
CA LYS A 123 -1.15 -28.19 -24.47
C LYS A 123 -0.11 -29.31 -24.60
N SER A 124 0.66 -29.57 -23.54
CA SER A 124 1.72 -30.59 -23.54
C SER A 124 1.29 -31.93 -22.94
N CYS A 125 -0.01 -32.12 -22.68
CA CYS A 125 -0.52 -33.31 -22.00
C CYS A 125 -0.86 -34.42 -23.00
N SER A 126 -0.12 -35.53 -22.93
CA SER A 126 -0.38 -36.78 -23.68
C SER A 126 -1.31 -37.75 -22.95
N ARG A 127 -1.69 -37.47 -21.70
CA ARG A 127 -2.58 -38.32 -20.91
C ARG A 127 -4.04 -38.23 -21.38
N PRO A 128 -4.85 -39.27 -21.15
CA PRO A 128 -6.26 -39.27 -21.49
C PRO A 128 -7.04 -38.19 -20.73
N HIS A 129 -8.25 -37.92 -21.21
CA HIS A 129 -9.17 -37.01 -20.54
C HIS A 129 -9.83 -37.72 -19.37
N LEU A 130 -9.65 -37.19 -18.16
CA LEU A 130 -10.21 -37.74 -16.94
C LEU A 130 -11.46 -36.98 -16.50
N CYS A 131 -12.38 -37.68 -15.85
CA CYS A 131 -13.56 -37.07 -15.26
C CYS A 131 -13.18 -36.14 -14.09
N PRO A 132 -13.65 -34.87 -14.05
CA PRO A 132 -13.35 -33.93 -12.97
C PRO A 132 -13.78 -34.40 -11.57
N ARG A 133 -14.76 -35.31 -11.51
CA ARG A 133 -15.39 -35.77 -10.28
C ARG A 133 -14.67 -36.97 -9.67
N CYS A 134 -14.49 -38.04 -10.44
CA CYS A 134 -13.89 -39.30 -9.97
C CYS A 134 -12.44 -39.52 -10.43
N ALA A 135 -11.90 -38.64 -11.28
CA ALA A 135 -10.55 -38.76 -11.85
C ALA A 135 -10.28 -40.04 -12.66
N GLU A 136 -11.32 -40.73 -13.13
CA GLU A 136 -11.22 -41.92 -13.97
C GLU A 136 -11.51 -41.60 -15.45
N GLU A 137 -11.05 -42.47 -16.35
CA GLU A 137 -11.36 -42.40 -17.78
C GLU A 137 -12.65 -43.16 -18.06
N HIS A 138 -13.68 -42.45 -18.49
CA HIS A 138 -14.94 -43.04 -18.93
C HIS A 138 -15.64 -42.15 -19.96
N SER A 139 -16.47 -42.76 -20.80
CA SER A 139 -17.34 -42.01 -21.72
C SER A 139 -18.36 -41.19 -20.92
N LEU A 140 -18.64 -39.96 -21.38
CA LEU A 140 -19.67 -39.09 -20.78
C LEU A 140 -21.08 -39.68 -20.88
N GLU A 141 -21.29 -40.66 -21.77
CA GLU A 141 -22.58 -41.29 -22.05
C GLU A 141 -23.01 -42.33 -20.99
N HIS A 142 -22.07 -42.93 -20.24
CA HIS A 142 -22.36 -44.07 -19.36
C HIS A 142 -22.73 -43.67 -17.92
N GLY A 143 -23.12 -42.40 -17.72
CA GLY A 143 -23.43 -41.85 -16.41
C GLY A 143 -22.20 -41.43 -15.61
N TRP A 144 -22.41 -40.54 -14.64
CA TRP A 144 -21.35 -40.07 -13.74
C TRP A 144 -21.18 -41.06 -12.60
N PRO A 145 -19.95 -41.47 -12.25
CA PRO A 145 -19.71 -42.25 -11.04
C PRO A 145 -20.21 -41.51 -9.80
N ASN A 146 -20.74 -42.26 -8.85
CA ASN A 146 -21.30 -41.71 -7.60
C ASN A 146 -20.23 -41.39 -6.55
N HIS A 147 -18.95 -41.67 -6.83
CA HIS A 147 -17.83 -41.33 -5.95
C HIS A 147 -17.03 -40.14 -6.47
N GLU A 148 -16.47 -39.38 -5.54
CA GLU A 148 -15.56 -38.28 -5.84
C GLU A 148 -14.15 -38.69 -5.43
N ARG A 149 -13.17 -38.41 -6.27
CA ARG A 149 -11.78 -38.75 -6.00
C ARG A 149 -10.83 -37.74 -6.61
N CYS A 150 -9.82 -37.35 -5.83
CA CYS A 150 -8.80 -36.41 -6.28
C CYS A 150 -7.60 -37.15 -6.87
N ILE A 151 -7.24 -36.87 -8.12
CA ILE A 151 -6.07 -37.49 -8.77
C ILE A 151 -4.72 -37.11 -8.12
N ASN A 152 -4.70 -36.06 -7.30
CA ASN A 152 -3.47 -35.52 -6.74
C ASN A 152 -3.18 -36.04 -5.33
N CYS A 153 -4.20 -36.39 -4.55
CA CYS A 153 -4.04 -36.87 -3.16
C CYS A 153 -4.86 -38.13 -2.84
N ASP A 154 -5.59 -38.68 -3.82
CA ASP A 154 -6.45 -39.84 -3.70
C ASP A 154 -7.57 -39.75 -2.64
N GLY A 155 -7.87 -38.56 -2.14
CA GLY A 155 -8.94 -38.32 -1.16
C GLY A 155 -10.34 -38.21 -1.77
N ASP A 156 -11.36 -38.33 -0.91
CA ASP A 156 -12.80 -38.31 -1.23
C ASP A 156 -13.33 -36.90 -1.53
N HIS A 157 -12.74 -36.25 -2.54
CA HIS A 157 -13.18 -34.95 -3.03
C HIS A 157 -12.78 -34.74 -4.49
N ILE A 158 -13.43 -33.81 -5.18
CA ILE A 158 -13.10 -33.49 -6.58
C ILE A 158 -11.66 -32.97 -6.79
N SER A 159 -11.11 -33.19 -7.97
CA SER A 159 -9.75 -32.75 -8.33
C SER A 159 -9.63 -31.23 -8.43
N GLY A 160 -8.86 -30.63 -7.52
CA GLY A 160 -8.69 -29.18 -7.40
C GLY A 160 -9.55 -28.53 -6.31
N HIS A 161 -10.14 -29.31 -5.42
CA HIS A 161 -10.78 -28.82 -4.19
C HIS A 161 -9.80 -27.95 -3.36
N LEU A 162 -10.31 -26.87 -2.75
CA LEU A 162 -9.47 -25.90 -2.04
C LEU A 162 -8.82 -26.48 -0.77
N ALA A 163 -9.47 -27.46 -0.15
CA ALA A 163 -8.99 -28.15 1.05
C ALA A 163 -8.13 -29.38 0.73
N CYS A 164 -7.79 -29.63 -0.55
CA CYS A 164 -6.90 -30.73 -0.90
C CYS A 164 -5.50 -30.45 -0.30
N PRO A 165 -4.90 -31.38 0.47
CA PRO A 165 -3.61 -31.14 1.15
C PRO A 165 -2.49 -30.83 0.15
N VAL A 166 -2.47 -31.53 -0.99
CA VAL A 166 -1.49 -31.29 -2.06
C VAL A 166 -1.67 -29.92 -2.73
N VAL A 167 -2.91 -29.43 -2.83
CA VAL A 167 -3.19 -28.07 -3.34
C VAL A 167 -2.74 -27.02 -2.34
N GLN A 168 -2.99 -27.23 -1.05
CA GLN A 168 -2.58 -26.31 0.02
C GLN A 168 -1.06 -26.20 0.10
N GLU A 169 -0.36 -27.34 0.11
CA GLU A 169 1.10 -27.38 0.13
C GLU A 169 1.71 -26.65 -1.08
N LYS A 170 1.18 -26.91 -2.29
CA LYS A 170 1.64 -26.21 -3.50
C LYS A 170 1.38 -24.71 -3.46
N ARG A 171 0.23 -24.27 -2.94
CA ARG A 171 -0.04 -22.83 -2.76
C ARG A 171 0.94 -22.20 -1.79
N HIS A 172 1.23 -22.87 -0.69
CA HIS A 172 2.20 -22.41 0.28
C HIS A 172 3.60 -22.30 -0.34
N ALA A 173 4.05 -23.33 -1.07
CA ALA A 173 5.34 -23.32 -1.76
C ALA A 173 5.45 -22.18 -2.80
N LEU A 174 4.41 -21.96 -3.61
CA LEU A 174 4.37 -20.86 -4.57
C LEU A 174 4.33 -19.49 -3.89
N ALA A 175 3.64 -19.37 -2.75
CA ALA A 175 3.63 -18.14 -1.96
C ALA A 175 5.03 -17.80 -1.45
N GLU A 176 5.72 -18.78 -0.86
CA GLU A 176 7.10 -18.63 -0.39
C GLU A 176 8.07 -18.33 -1.53
N GLN A 177 7.92 -18.99 -2.68
CA GLN A 177 8.73 -18.67 -3.87
C GLN A 177 8.51 -17.23 -4.33
N SER A 178 7.26 -16.76 -4.37
CA SER A 178 6.93 -15.39 -4.74
C SER A 178 7.50 -14.36 -3.75
N LYS A 179 7.41 -14.64 -2.44
CA LYS A 179 8.04 -13.81 -1.40
C LYS A 179 9.56 -13.72 -1.60
N ARG A 180 10.24 -14.85 -1.82
CA ARG A 180 11.69 -14.91 -2.06
C ARG A 180 12.10 -14.14 -3.31
N GLN A 181 11.39 -14.32 -4.43
CA GLN A 181 11.66 -13.57 -5.66
C GLN A 181 11.50 -12.06 -5.45
N ARG A 182 10.45 -11.65 -4.73
CA ARG A 182 10.23 -10.24 -4.40
C ARG A 182 11.35 -9.67 -3.53
N SER A 183 11.79 -10.40 -2.49
CA SER A 183 12.90 -9.95 -1.66
C SER A 183 14.21 -9.85 -2.43
N GLU A 184 14.47 -10.79 -3.35
CA GLU A 184 15.69 -10.74 -4.17
C GLU A 184 15.69 -9.54 -5.12
N LEU A 185 14.55 -9.26 -5.76
CA LEU A 185 14.40 -8.09 -6.63
C LEU A 185 14.60 -6.78 -5.85
N LEU A 186 14.06 -6.69 -4.63
CA LEU A 186 14.27 -5.53 -3.75
C LEU A 186 15.74 -5.38 -3.35
N ALA A 187 16.40 -6.45 -2.90
CA ALA A 187 17.82 -6.43 -2.56
C ALA A 187 18.71 -6.09 -3.77
N ARG A 188 18.31 -6.48 -4.98
CA ARG A 188 18.99 -6.09 -6.22
C ARG A 188 18.81 -4.60 -6.52
N ALA A 189 17.59 -4.08 -6.37
CA ALA A 189 17.30 -2.66 -6.56
C ALA A 189 18.06 -1.79 -5.55
N GLU A 190 18.12 -2.22 -4.29
CA GLU A 190 18.88 -1.54 -3.24
C GLU A 190 20.39 -1.53 -3.55
N ARG A 191 20.96 -2.66 -3.99
CA ARG A 191 22.38 -2.70 -4.42
C ARG A 191 22.66 -1.77 -5.58
N GLN A 192 21.75 -1.68 -6.55
CA GLN A 192 21.88 -0.73 -7.67
C GLN A 192 21.86 0.72 -7.16
N GLN A 193 20.96 1.07 -6.23
CA GLN A 193 20.94 2.41 -5.64
C GLN A 193 22.23 2.78 -4.93
N HIS A 194 22.83 1.85 -4.18
CA HIS A 194 24.12 2.09 -3.51
C HIS A 194 25.30 2.13 -4.47
N GLN A 195 25.25 1.36 -5.58
CA GLN A 195 26.29 1.39 -6.62
C GLN A 195 26.28 2.72 -7.39
N TYR A 196 25.12 3.34 -7.59
CA TYR A 196 25.01 4.73 -8.02
C TYR A 196 25.22 5.68 -6.83
N HIS A 197 26.39 5.58 -6.18
CA HIS A 197 26.87 6.63 -5.30
C HIS A 197 27.10 7.88 -6.15
N PHE A 198 26.12 8.76 -6.18
CA PHE A 198 26.22 10.09 -6.79
C PHE A 198 27.49 10.74 -6.23
N GLN A 199 28.54 10.89 -7.05
CA GLN A 199 29.60 11.81 -6.71
C GLN A 199 28.97 13.19 -6.85
N GLY A 200 28.96 13.97 -5.76
CA GLY A 200 28.34 15.30 -5.74
C GLY A 200 28.91 16.30 -6.76
N SER A 201 29.91 15.90 -7.56
CA SER A 201 30.50 16.65 -8.66
C SER A 201 29.76 16.55 -9.99
N ASP A 202 28.81 15.62 -10.17
CA ASP A 202 28.14 15.39 -11.47
C ASP A 202 26.85 16.20 -11.65
N TYR A 203 26.51 17.06 -10.68
CA TYR A 203 25.49 18.07 -10.93
C TYR A 203 26.09 19.09 -11.91
N PRO A 204 25.48 19.31 -13.10
CA PRO A 204 25.87 20.44 -13.93
C PRO A 204 25.74 21.68 -13.06
N VAL A 205 26.86 22.38 -12.86
CA VAL A 205 26.87 23.69 -12.23
C VAL A 205 25.81 24.50 -12.96
N LEU A 206 24.70 24.79 -12.28
CA LEU A 206 23.74 25.76 -12.77
C LEU A 206 24.52 27.07 -12.81
N LEU A 207 25.08 27.38 -13.98
CA LEU A 207 25.60 28.70 -14.29
C LEU A 207 24.45 29.65 -14.01
N ASN A 208 24.59 30.33 -12.88
CA ASN A 208 23.66 31.32 -12.43
C ASN A 208 23.89 32.51 -13.36
N ASP A 209 23.22 32.50 -14.52
CA ASP A 209 23.16 33.61 -15.47
C ASP A 209 22.31 34.74 -14.87
N ASN A 210 22.75 35.25 -13.72
CA ASN A 210 22.48 36.60 -13.27
C ASN A 210 23.70 37.46 -13.66
N GLN A 211 24.11 37.36 -14.92
CA GLN A 211 24.83 38.47 -15.56
C GLN A 211 23.78 39.50 -15.93
N SER A 212 23.66 40.48 -15.04
CA SER A 212 23.12 41.80 -15.28
C SER A 212 23.42 42.26 -16.71
N TYR A 213 22.38 42.23 -17.55
CA TYR A 213 22.30 43.06 -18.74
C TYR A 213 22.26 44.52 -18.28
N SER A 214 23.44 45.12 -18.19
CA SER A 214 23.57 46.57 -18.27
C SER A 214 23.26 46.96 -19.72
N SER A 215 22.05 47.43 -19.96
CA SER A 215 21.71 48.15 -21.19
C SER A 215 22.52 49.45 -21.24
N THR A 216 23.55 49.45 -22.09
CA THR A 216 24.08 50.68 -22.68
C THR A 216 24.07 50.52 -24.19
N ASP A 217 23.71 51.62 -24.85
CA ASP A 217 23.88 51.95 -26.26
C ASP A 217 22.72 51.58 -27.21
N ILE A 218 21.70 52.45 -27.18
CA ILE A 218 20.83 52.74 -28.32
C ILE A 218 21.51 53.87 -29.15
N PRO A 219 21.74 53.71 -30.46
CA PRO A 219 22.11 54.81 -31.33
C PRO A 219 20.87 55.64 -31.70
N HIS A 220 20.98 56.95 -31.48
CA HIS A 220 20.06 57.95 -31.99
C HIS A 220 20.03 57.96 -33.53
N GLN A 221 18.83 57.89 -34.11
CA GLN A 221 18.51 58.58 -35.36
C GLN A 221 17.38 59.58 -35.10
N THR A 222 17.70 60.83 -35.41
CA THR A 222 16.85 62.02 -35.47
C THR A 222 15.71 61.88 -36.48
N THR A 223 14.51 62.35 -36.13
CA THR A 223 13.87 63.53 -36.77
C THR A 223 12.61 63.99 -36.02
N GLU A 224 12.61 65.30 -35.75
CA GLU A 224 11.50 66.27 -35.85
C GLU A 224 10.21 66.16 -34.99
N SER A 225 10.06 67.16 -34.11
CA SER A 225 9.07 68.25 -34.22
C SER A 225 8.20 68.50 -32.99
N SER A 226 8.29 69.75 -32.54
CA SER A 226 7.23 70.58 -31.94
C SER A 226 6.88 70.47 -30.44
N GLN A 227 7.42 71.48 -29.74
CA GLN A 227 6.69 72.53 -29.01
C GLN A 227 6.36 72.35 -27.51
N LYS A 228 6.80 73.40 -26.78
CA LYS A 228 6.32 74.01 -25.52
C LYS A 228 6.69 73.29 -24.21
N SER A 229 6.97 73.94 -23.08
CA SER A 229 7.36 75.32 -22.72
C SER A 229 7.51 75.36 -21.18
N TYR A 230 8.52 76.08 -20.67
CA TYR A 230 8.69 76.68 -19.33
C TYR A 230 8.62 75.83 -18.03
N GLY A 231 9.65 76.04 -17.18
CA GLY A 231 9.62 75.76 -15.74
C GLY A 231 11.00 75.72 -15.09
N GLN A 232 11.52 76.89 -14.66
CA GLN A 232 12.73 77.04 -13.84
C GLN A 232 12.52 76.54 -12.39
N GLY A 233 13.58 76.01 -11.76
CA GLY A 233 13.70 75.93 -10.30
C GLY A 233 14.88 75.06 -9.83
N PRO A 234 15.62 75.43 -8.76
CA PRO A 234 17.05 75.15 -8.65
C PRO A 234 17.46 74.08 -7.61
N ILE A 235 18.65 73.52 -7.86
CA ILE A 235 19.75 73.16 -6.92
C ILE A 235 19.37 72.37 -5.65
N GLY A 236 19.89 71.15 -5.57
CA GLY A 236 20.03 70.37 -4.33
C GLY A 236 21.10 69.28 -4.46
N PHE A 237 22.35 69.65 -4.17
CA PHE A 237 23.46 68.73 -3.92
C PHE A 237 23.18 67.92 -2.65
N ILE A 238 23.17 66.58 -2.72
CA ILE A 238 23.60 65.70 -1.61
C ILE A 238 24.39 64.52 -2.19
N HIS A 239 25.62 64.41 -1.71
CA HIS A 239 26.62 63.42 -2.06
C HIS A 239 26.65 62.33 -0.97
N LEU A 240 26.67 61.07 -1.41
CA LEU A 240 27.32 59.89 -0.83
C LEU A 240 26.91 59.32 0.55
N GLY A 241 26.58 58.01 0.50
CA GLY A 241 26.52 57.14 1.68
C GLY A 241 26.05 55.70 1.41
N ASN A 242 26.51 55.03 0.33
CA ASN A 242 26.19 53.61 0.11
C ASN A 242 27.16 52.71 0.89
N GLN A 243 26.71 52.21 2.05
CA GLN A 243 27.34 51.06 2.72
C GLN A 243 26.99 49.78 1.97
N ARG A 244 28.01 49.15 1.38
CA ARG A 244 27.93 47.84 0.73
C ARG A 244 28.43 46.80 1.73
N GLU A 245 27.52 46.20 2.49
CA GLU A 245 27.83 45.06 3.34
C GLU A 245 28.26 43.87 2.46
N ARG A 246 29.54 43.49 2.57
CA ARG A 246 30.06 42.24 2.05
C ARG A 246 29.53 41.09 2.91
N SER A 247 28.49 40.42 2.45
CA SER A 247 28.12 39.11 2.96
C SER A 247 29.16 38.08 2.50
N SER A 248 29.94 37.58 3.47
CA SER A 248 30.90 36.51 3.27
C SER A 248 30.16 35.22 2.86
N PRO A 249 30.62 34.48 1.83
CA PRO A 249 30.05 33.19 1.48
C PRO A 249 30.32 32.22 2.63
N LYS A 250 29.26 31.80 3.33
CA LYS A 250 29.35 30.77 4.36
C LYS A 250 29.80 29.47 3.69
N ASN A 251 31.04 29.09 3.96
CA ASN A 251 31.58 27.77 3.64
C ASN A 251 30.58 26.70 4.09
N ILE A 252 30.12 25.90 3.14
CA ILE A 252 29.36 24.69 3.39
C ILE A 252 30.34 23.73 4.07
N GLU A 253 30.29 23.68 5.40
CA GLU A 253 31.06 22.73 6.19
C GLU A 253 30.77 21.32 5.69
N TYR A 254 31.84 20.65 5.26
CA TYR A 254 31.88 19.21 5.03
C TYR A 254 31.18 18.50 6.20
N THR A 255 30.14 17.73 5.90
CA THR A 255 29.48 16.86 6.86
C THR A 255 30.52 15.93 7.48
N SER A 256 30.91 16.25 8.72
CA SER A 256 31.92 15.53 9.48
C SER A 256 31.60 14.02 9.49
N PRO A 257 32.57 13.13 9.25
CA PRO A 257 32.41 11.67 9.37
C PRO A 257 31.76 11.23 10.70
N SER A 258 31.89 12.03 11.76
CA SER A 258 31.24 11.80 13.05
C SER A 258 29.70 11.84 12.99
N PHE A 259 29.12 12.58 12.05
CA PHE A 259 27.68 12.66 11.86
C PHE A 259 27.13 11.39 11.20
N LEU A 260 27.82 10.88 10.18
CA LEU A 260 27.43 9.64 9.49
C LEU A 260 27.48 8.44 10.44
N ASN A 261 28.55 8.31 11.23
CA ASN A 261 28.66 7.24 12.24
C ASN A 261 27.54 7.32 13.31
N LYS A 262 27.12 8.54 13.69
CA LYS A 262 25.98 8.73 14.61
C LYS A 262 24.66 8.34 13.97
N MET A 263 24.47 8.57 12.67
CA MET A 263 23.26 8.14 11.96
C MET A 263 23.23 6.62 11.79
N GLU A 264 24.34 6.00 11.42
CA GLU A 264 24.47 4.56 11.26
C GLU A 264 24.14 3.83 12.58
N HIS A 265 24.73 4.27 13.69
CA HIS A 265 24.41 3.71 15.01
C HIS A 265 22.92 3.87 15.39
N ARG A 266 22.28 4.97 14.99
CA ARG A 266 20.83 5.17 15.22
C ARG A 266 19.98 4.25 14.35
N LEU A 267 20.41 3.98 13.12
CA LEU A 267 19.75 3.04 12.21
C LEU A 267 19.86 1.61 12.74
N ASP A 268 21.03 1.20 13.21
CA ASP A 268 21.21 -0.14 13.81
C ASP A 268 20.34 -0.34 15.05
N LYS A 269 20.28 0.67 15.92
CA LYS A 269 19.42 0.64 17.11
C LYS A 269 17.94 0.60 16.75
N PHE A 270 17.54 1.29 15.68
CA PHE A 270 16.17 1.24 15.18
C PHE A 270 15.85 -0.13 14.58
N SER A 271 16.72 -0.65 13.72
CA SER A 271 16.62 -1.97 13.09
C SER A 271 16.46 -3.06 14.14
N SER A 272 17.32 -3.07 15.16
CA SER A 272 17.27 -4.03 16.26
C SER A 272 15.93 -4.01 17.02
N ARG A 273 15.37 -2.81 17.26
CA ARG A 273 14.06 -2.67 17.92
C ARG A 273 12.93 -3.18 17.03
N LEU A 274 12.99 -2.91 15.74
CA LEU A 274 11.99 -3.37 14.78
C LEU A 274 11.99 -4.90 14.67
N SER A 275 13.18 -5.52 14.59
CA SER A 275 13.31 -6.98 14.58
C SER A 275 12.72 -7.63 15.84
N LEU A 276 12.94 -7.03 17.01
CA LEU A 276 12.38 -7.53 18.26
C LEU A 276 10.84 -7.46 18.28
N GLN A 277 10.28 -6.34 17.80
CA GLN A 277 8.83 -6.17 17.70
C GLN A 277 8.19 -7.14 16.70
N LEU A 278 8.84 -7.40 15.57
CA LEU A 278 8.37 -8.39 14.59
C LEU A 278 8.38 -9.81 15.17
N CYS A 279 9.39 -10.17 15.97
CA CYS A 279 9.43 -11.45 16.67
C CYS A 279 8.28 -11.60 17.68
N ASP A 280 7.95 -10.55 18.42
CA ASP A 280 6.83 -10.58 19.36
C ASP A 280 5.46 -10.67 18.64
N ILE A 281 5.32 -10.05 17.47
CA ILE A 281 4.11 -10.18 16.64
C ILE A 281 3.98 -11.61 16.11
N ASP A 282 5.06 -12.19 15.61
CA ASP A 282 5.08 -13.57 15.10
C ASP A 282 4.64 -14.58 16.17
N LYS A 283 5.16 -14.45 17.39
CA LYS A 283 4.72 -15.25 18.55
C LYS A 283 3.22 -15.12 18.82
N LYS A 284 2.66 -13.92 18.75
CA LYS A 284 1.22 -13.69 18.97
C LYS A 284 0.36 -14.29 17.85
N ILE A 285 0.82 -14.22 16.61
CA ILE A 285 0.15 -14.85 15.47
C ILE A 285 0.11 -16.37 15.65
N ASN A 286 1.23 -16.98 16.06
CA ASN A 286 1.29 -18.42 16.31
C ASN A 286 0.33 -18.85 17.42
N VAL A 287 0.29 -18.12 18.55
CA VAL A 287 -0.68 -18.40 19.63
C VAL A 287 -2.13 -18.31 19.15
N TYR A 288 -2.45 -17.33 18.29
CA TYR A 288 -3.79 -17.20 17.71
C TYR A 288 -4.13 -18.37 16.78
N TYR A 289 -3.17 -18.80 15.95
CA TYR A 289 -3.35 -19.93 15.04
C TYR A 289 -3.57 -21.24 15.82
N ASP A 290 -2.78 -21.49 16.86
CA ASP A 290 -2.94 -22.65 17.73
C ASP A 290 -4.33 -22.68 18.38
N GLY A 291 -4.81 -21.52 18.85
CA GLY A 291 -6.16 -21.39 19.40
C GLY A 291 -7.28 -21.64 18.37
N GLN A 292 -7.07 -21.30 17.10
CA GLN A 292 -8.04 -21.63 16.04
C GLN A 292 -8.08 -23.14 15.77
N VAL A 293 -6.91 -23.79 15.72
CA VAL A 293 -6.83 -25.25 15.55
C VAL A 293 -7.51 -25.98 16.71
N GLU A 294 -7.32 -25.50 17.94
CA GLU A 294 -8.01 -26.07 19.12
C GLU A 294 -9.53 -25.92 19.02
N MET A 295 -10.04 -24.76 18.62
CA MET A 295 -11.48 -24.56 18.40
C MET A 295 -12.04 -25.45 17.29
N GLU A 296 -11.31 -25.61 16.18
CA GLU A 296 -11.70 -26.50 15.08
C GLU A 296 -11.80 -27.95 15.56
N ASN A 297 -10.84 -28.41 16.37
CA ASN A 297 -10.86 -29.73 16.98
C ASN A 297 -12.06 -29.91 17.93
N ILE A 298 -12.36 -28.94 18.81
CA ILE A 298 -13.54 -29.00 19.69
C ILE A 298 -14.83 -29.11 18.86
N LEU A 299 -14.92 -28.35 17.77
CA LEU A 299 -16.09 -28.35 16.91
C LEU A 299 -16.27 -29.72 16.21
N HIS A 300 -15.19 -30.31 15.72
CA HIS A 300 -15.21 -31.60 15.03
C HIS A 300 -15.36 -32.81 15.96
N GLU A 301 -14.69 -32.83 17.11
CA GLU A 301 -14.68 -33.99 18.01
C GLU A 301 -15.85 -33.99 18.99
N THR A 302 -16.34 -32.83 19.41
CA THR A 302 -17.37 -32.75 20.46
C THR A 302 -18.71 -32.30 19.92
N ILE A 303 -18.75 -31.17 19.20
CA ILE A 303 -20.02 -30.55 18.83
C ILE A 303 -20.70 -31.32 17.69
N LEU A 304 -19.96 -31.65 16.62
CA LEU A 304 -20.53 -32.30 15.45
C LEU A 304 -21.15 -33.69 15.74
N PRO A 305 -20.48 -34.59 16.50
CA PRO A 305 -21.07 -35.90 16.82
C PRO A 305 -22.31 -35.78 17.70
N THR A 306 -22.33 -34.83 18.63
CA THR A 306 -23.49 -34.58 19.50
C THR A 306 -24.71 -34.14 18.69
N ILE A 307 -24.52 -33.26 17.70
CA ILE A 307 -25.60 -32.83 16.80
C ILE A 307 -26.11 -34.01 15.97
N GLN A 308 -25.20 -34.86 15.47
CA GLN A 308 -25.57 -36.05 14.68
C GLN A 308 -26.39 -37.04 15.51
N GLU A 309 -26.04 -37.28 16.77
CA GLU A 309 -26.79 -38.17 17.64
C GLU A 309 -28.18 -37.60 17.99
N LEU A 310 -28.27 -36.31 18.28
CA LEU A 310 -29.55 -35.64 18.49
C LEU A 310 -30.46 -35.75 17.26
N ALA A 311 -29.93 -35.54 16.05
CA ALA A 311 -30.68 -35.70 14.81
C ALA A 311 -31.18 -37.14 14.63
N ARG A 312 -30.39 -38.12 15.04
CA ARG A 312 -30.74 -39.55 15.00
C ARG A 312 -31.89 -39.87 15.96
N VAL A 313 -31.84 -39.37 17.20
CA VAL A 313 -32.91 -39.54 18.21
C VAL A 313 -34.22 -38.91 17.74
N VAL A 314 -34.17 -37.68 17.21
CA VAL A 314 -35.36 -36.99 16.69
C VAL A 314 -35.98 -37.78 15.53
N SER A 315 -35.14 -38.33 14.64
CA SER A 315 -35.60 -39.13 13.50
C SER A 315 -36.23 -40.46 13.92
N GLN A 316 -35.80 -41.06 15.02
CA GLN A 316 -36.43 -42.26 15.57
C GLN A 316 -37.77 -41.94 16.25
N SER A 317 -37.83 -40.83 17.00
CA SER A 317 -39.06 -40.40 17.66
C SER A 317 -40.18 -40.07 16.67
N SER A 318 -39.87 -39.56 15.48
CA SER A 318 -40.88 -39.26 14.46
C SER A 318 -41.46 -40.53 13.83
N ARG A 319 -40.64 -41.57 13.65
CA ARG A 319 -41.10 -42.87 13.13
C ARG A 319 -42.08 -43.58 14.09
N ASN A 320 -41.80 -43.52 15.39
CA ASN A 320 -42.64 -44.17 16.41
C ASN A 320 -44.00 -43.49 16.63
N ARG A 321 -44.21 -42.26 16.15
CA ARG A 321 -45.51 -41.56 16.25
C ARG A 321 -46.49 -41.88 15.12
N ASN A 322 -46.02 -42.53 14.05
CA ASN A 322 -46.82 -42.86 12.87
C ASN A 322 -47.29 -44.32 12.84
N THR A 323 -47.03 -45.08 13.92
CA THR A 323 -47.47 -46.45 14.16
C THR A 323 -48.46 -46.48 15.31
#